data_AF-A0A1B9GDG1-F1
#
_entry.id   AF-A0A1B9GDG1-F1
#
_cell.length_a   1.000
_cell.length_b   1.000
_cell.length_c   1.000
_cell.angle_alpha   90.00
_cell.angle_beta   90.00
_cell.angle_gamma   90.00
#
_symmetry.space_group_name_H-M   'P 1'
#
loop_
_entity.id
_entity.type
_entity.pdbx_description
1 polymer ?
#
loop_
_entity_poly.entity_id
_entity_poly.type
_entity_poly.pdbx_seq_one_letter_code
_entity_poly.pdbx_strand_id
1 'polypeptide(L)'
;MFKFDFQLEEDEEELQIPSQAHAGPSTSTPILPSPPVEEGDQRCYHIPLDELIKSLPEEISYSPLSLPFIDTPLLRRDLFDARFQLYNKQEDEQPAGDEKKDEGDEYVDAKTDLIPGLYEGGLKSWEGGVDLVEVISSIGDQEGVGRWVQGGRVLEVGCGTALPTLYLLRSLLSTSSSASSAKTTLHMQDYNSLVLSLVTLPNLILATLPYLPPEVLHLPTEEEDVEEVIPDLENPGNLVLSPQLVEGFKELLQQRNIELKFSYGHWAGLARDLQKEGEEGYGLVLTAETIYAEASNASLLDVLRQAIRRTNGNSGEKVQKEEIRLEDSLGHLKVDDEWKVKGLREQGDGFVLVAAKILYFGVGGGLTAFLNRVEDNGGWWKGVKDWTKGVGRKVVQVGW
;
A
#
# COMPACT_ATOMS: atom_id res chain seq x y z
N MET A 1 -16.30 -52.20 -0.52
CA MET A 1 -16.80 -51.48 -1.71
C MET A 1 -17.87 -50.52 -1.22
N PHE A 2 -17.48 -49.29 -0.90
CA PHE A 2 -18.39 -48.20 -0.58
C PHE A 2 -18.01 -47.05 -1.51
N LYS A 3 -18.91 -46.74 -2.44
CA LYS A 3 -18.83 -45.57 -3.33
C LYS A 3 -19.38 -44.38 -2.54
N PHE A 4 -18.64 -43.29 -2.52
CA PHE A 4 -19.17 -41.97 -2.19
C PHE A 4 -19.36 -41.22 -3.51
N ASP A 5 -20.61 -41.03 -3.91
CA ASP A 5 -21.01 -40.07 -4.94
C ASP A 5 -21.18 -38.71 -4.24
N PHE A 6 -20.35 -37.73 -4.59
CA PHE A 6 -20.61 -36.33 -4.26
C PHE A 6 -21.18 -35.66 -5.51
N GLN A 7 -22.50 -35.49 -5.52
CA GLN A 7 -23.16 -34.49 -6.34
C GLN A 7 -23.12 -33.18 -5.56
N LEU A 8 -22.38 -32.20 -6.06
CA LEU A 8 -22.49 -30.80 -5.63
C LEU A 8 -23.64 -30.19 -6.43
N GLU A 9 -24.78 -29.99 -5.78
CA GLU A 9 -25.80 -29.06 -6.25
C GLU A 9 -25.33 -27.63 -5.90
N GLU A 10 -25.31 -26.76 -6.90
CA GLU A 10 -25.09 -25.32 -6.77
C GLU A 10 -26.34 -24.71 -6.13
N ASP A 11 -26.25 -24.27 -4.87
CA ASP A 11 -27.27 -23.41 -4.26
C ASP A 11 -26.68 -22.02 -3.98
N GLU A 12 -27.24 -21.03 -4.69
CA GLU A 12 -27.09 -19.60 -4.45
C GLU A 12 -27.76 -19.24 -3.10
N GLU A 13 -26.99 -19.12 -2.02
CA GLU A 13 -27.51 -18.55 -0.77
C GLU A 13 -27.32 -17.02 -0.74
N GLU A 14 -28.43 -16.31 -0.95
CA GLU A 14 -28.60 -14.90 -0.59
C GLU A 14 -28.24 -14.66 0.89
N LEU A 15 -27.25 -13.82 1.13
CA LEU A 15 -26.89 -13.32 2.46
C LEU A 15 -28.04 -12.50 3.07
N GLN A 16 -28.86 -13.14 3.91
CA GLN A 16 -29.84 -12.45 4.76
C GLN A 16 -29.13 -11.72 5.91
N ILE A 17 -29.21 -10.40 5.92
CA ILE A 17 -28.75 -9.54 7.02
C ILE A 17 -29.77 -9.63 8.17
N PRO A 18 -29.38 -9.96 9.42
CA PRO A 18 -30.31 -9.97 10.54
C PRO A 18 -30.79 -8.56 10.88
N SER A 19 -32.11 -8.38 10.97
CA SER A 19 -32.78 -7.17 11.45
C SER A 19 -32.36 -6.84 12.89
N GLN A 20 -31.79 -5.65 13.11
CA GLN A 20 -31.41 -5.17 14.44
C GLN A 20 -32.62 -4.98 15.35
N ALA A 21 -32.48 -5.48 16.57
CA ALA A 21 -33.39 -5.27 17.68
C ALA A 21 -33.50 -3.78 18.07
N HIS A 22 -34.70 -3.35 18.43
CA HIS A 22 -35.01 -2.01 18.90
C HIS A 22 -34.16 -1.58 20.10
N ALA A 23 -33.36 -0.52 19.94
CA ALA A 23 -32.76 0.20 21.05
C ALA A 23 -33.77 1.20 21.64
N GLY A 24 -34.06 1.08 22.94
CA GLY A 24 -34.85 2.06 23.70
C GLY A 24 -34.08 3.36 23.95
N PRO A 25 -34.78 4.46 24.34
CA PRO A 25 -34.18 5.79 24.41
C PRO A 25 -33.20 5.90 25.57
N SER A 26 -31.92 6.09 25.27
CA SER A 26 -30.90 6.44 26.27
C SER A 26 -30.82 7.95 26.44
N THR A 27 -30.94 8.39 27.69
CA THR A 27 -30.92 9.79 28.12
C THR A 27 -29.57 10.46 27.82
N SER A 28 -29.63 11.59 27.12
CA SER A 28 -28.49 12.45 26.77
C SER A 28 -27.79 13.03 28.01
N THR A 29 -26.55 12.65 28.24
CA THR A 29 -25.63 13.37 29.13
C THR A 29 -24.88 14.44 28.32
N PRO A 30 -24.61 15.65 28.87
CA PRO A 30 -23.92 16.70 28.14
C PRO A 30 -22.46 16.31 27.88
N ILE A 31 -22.03 16.42 26.62
CA ILE A 31 -20.64 16.20 26.20
C ILE A 31 -19.79 17.33 26.79
N LEU A 32 -18.94 17.00 27.77
CA LEU A 32 -17.85 17.88 28.21
C LEU A 32 -16.87 18.07 27.04
N PRO A 33 -16.29 19.26 26.85
CA PRO A 33 -15.27 19.47 25.82
C PRO A 33 -14.10 18.51 26.07
N SER A 34 -13.74 17.77 25.03
CA SER A 34 -12.56 16.90 25.02
C SER A 34 -11.34 17.70 25.48
N PRO A 35 -10.44 17.13 26.31
CA PRO A 35 -9.19 17.79 26.64
C PRO A 35 -8.38 18.05 25.34
N PRO A 36 -7.52 19.09 25.32
CA PRO A 36 -6.62 19.30 24.19
C PRO A 36 -5.79 18.03 24.00
N VAL A 37 -5.79 17.50 22.78
CA VAL A 37 -4.94 16.37 22.38
C VAL A 37 -3.50 16.80 22.64
N GLU A 38 -2.80 16.12 23.56
CA GLU A 38 -1.36 16.32 23.71
C GLU A 38 -0.73 16.07 22.34
N GLU A 39 0.01 17.04 21.81
CA GLU A 39 0.71 16.91 20.53
C GLU A 39 1.72 15.77 20.67
N GLY A 40 1.33 14.57 20.22
CA GLY A 40 2.19 13.40 20.14
C GLY A 40 3.43 13.67 19.27
N ASP A 41 4.32 12.68 19.18
CA ASP A 41 5.56 12.83 18.42
C ASP A 41 5.28 13.15 16.93
N GLN A 42 5.45 14.42 16.54
CA GLN A 42 5.24 14.87 15.16
C GLN A 42 6.47 14.64 14.26
N ARG A 43 7.46 13.85 14.69
CA ARG A 43 8.66 13.58 13.88
C ARG A 43 8.41 12.50 12.84
N CYS A 44 9.21 12.55 11.79
CA CYS A 44 9.37 11.49 10.83
C CYS A 44 10.80 10.96 10.96
N TYR A 45 10.94 9.66 10.77
CA TYR A 45 12.17 8.91 10.90
C TYR A 45 12.43 8.17 9.59
N HIS A 46 13.67 7.86 9.33
CA HIS A 46 14.12 7.17 8.13
C HIS A 46 14.85 5.90 8.56
N ILE A 47 14.55 4.77 7.90
CA ILE A 47 15.20 3.50 8.18
C ILE A 47 15.86 2.96 6.90
N PRO A 48 17.18 2.76 6.88
CA PRO A 48 17.85 2.14 5.74
C PRO A 48 17.37 0.71 5.50
N LEU A 49 17.40 0.26 4.24
CA LEU A 49 17.03 -1.11 3.87
C LEU A 49 17.81 -2.16 4.69
N ASP A 50 19.12 -1.98 4.86
CA ASP A 50 19.96 -2.91 5.62
C ASP A 50 19.58 -2.99 7.11
N GLU A 51 19.05 -1.92 7.69
CA GLU A 51 18.52 -1.96 9.07
C GLU A 51 17.16 -2.64 9.12
N LEU A 52 16.29 -2.39 8.14
CA LEU A 52 14.96 -3.01 8.07
C LEU A 52 15.05 -4.52 7.82
N ILE A 53 16.01 -4.97 7.02
CA ILE A 53 16.27 -6.40 6.76
C ILE A 53 16.54 -7.18 8.06
N LYS A 54 17.17 -6.58 9.07
CA LYS A 54 17.45 -7.24 10.35
C LYS A 54 16.19 -7.60 11.14
N SER A 55 15.03 -7.05 10.76
CA SER A 55 13.75 -7.32 11.41
C SER A 55 12.96 -8.47 10.79
N LEU A 56 13.41 -8.99 9.64
CA LEU A 56 12.80 -10.10 8.93
C LEU A 56 12.80 -11.38 9.79
N PRO A 57 11.70 -12.16 9.78
CA PRO A 57 11.70 -13.49 10.38
C PRO A 57 12.47 -14.49 9.50
N GLU A 58 12.70 -15.70 10.01
CA GLU A 58 13.32 -16.78 9.24
C GLU A 58 12.40 -17.31 8.12
N GLU A 59 11.09 -17.34 8.38
CA GLU A 59 10.07 -17.83 7.45
C GLU A 59 8.83 -16.95 7.49
N ILE A 60 8.13 -16.84 6.37
CA ILE A 60 6.82 -16.17 6.24
C ILE A 60 5.84 -17.04 5.45
N SER A 61 4.55 -16.95 5.78
CA SER A 61 3.46 -17.43 4.92
C SER A 61 2.97 -16.33 3.98
N TYR A 62 2.64 -16.71 2.74
CA TYR A 62 2.14 -15.78 1.73
C TYR A 62 0.99 -16.37 0.92
N SER A 63 0.15 -15.50 0.39
CA SER A 63 -0.94 -15.83 -0.54
C SER A 63 -0.88 -14.98 -1.81
N PRO A 64 -1.18 -15.56 -2.98
CA PRO A 64 -1.33 -14.84 -4.23
C PRO A 64 -2.60 -13.99 -4.24
N LEU A 65 -2.47 -12.73 -4.68
CA LEU A 65 -3.57 -11.83 -4.97
C LEU A 65 -3.81 -11.76 -6.48
N SER A 66 -4.75 -12.56 -6.95
CA SER A 66 -5.22 -12.54 -8.34
C SER A 66 -6.13 -11.33 -8.57
N LEU A 67 -5.75 -10.45 -9.50
CA LEU A 67 -6.54 -9.28 -9.89
C LEU A 67 -6.96 -9.43 -11.36
N PRO A 68 -8.21 -9.10 -11.73
CA PRO A 68 -8.75 -9.40 -13.05
C PRO A 68 -8.14 -8.57 -14.20
N PHE A 69 -7.29 -7.59 -13.89
CA PHE A 69 -6.70 -6.62 -14.81
C PHE A 69 -5.16 -6.71 -14.86
N ILE A 70 -4.56 -7.74 -14.25
CA ILE A 70 -3.15 -8.08 -14.40
C ILE A 70 -3.03 -9.57 -14.72
N ASP A 71 -2.04 -9.94 -15.52
CA ASP A 71 -1.90 -11.34 -15.99
C ASP A 71 -1.35 -12.29 -14.92
N THR A 72 -0.64 -11.75 -13.93
CA THR A 72 0.07 -12.56 -12.93
C THR A 72 -0.19 -12.04 -11.51
N PRO A 73 -0.44 -12.94 -10.54
CA PRO A 73 -0.88 -12.56 -9.20
C PRO A 73 0.24 -11.86 -8.42
N LEU A 74 -0.11 -10.86 -7.61
CA LEU A 74 0.83 -10.25 -6.66
C LEU A 74 0.87 -11.08 -5.38
N LEU A 75 2.05 -11.58 -5.01
CA LEU A 75 2.20 -12.29 -3.74
C LEU A 75 2.17 -11.30 -2.57
N ARG A 76 1.48 -11.68 -1.49
CA ARG A 76 1.43 -10.91 -0.24
C ARG A 76 1.63 -11.82 0.94
N ARG A 77 2.37 -11.35 1.92
CA ARG A 77 2.45 -11.97 3.23
C ARG A 77 1.06 -12.05 3.86
N ASP A 78 0.77 -13.17 4.49
CA ASP A 78 -0.50 -13.40 5.15
C ASP A 78 -0.65 -12.56 6.42
N LEU A 79 -1.87 -12.05 6.65
CA LEU A 79 -2.16 -11.22 7.82
C LEU A 79 -2.01 -12.00 9.13
N PHE A 80 -2.41 -13.28 9.14
CA PHE A 80 -2.29 -14.11 10.34
C PHE A 80 -0.82 -14.33 10.71
N ASP A 81 0.06 -14.51 9.72
CA ASP A 81 1.49 -14.72 9.90
C ASP A 81 2.17 -13.46 10.47
N ALA A 82 1.87 -12.29 9.88
CA ALA A 82 2.37 -11.01 10.40
C ALA A 82 1.91 -10.75 11.86
N ARG A 83 0.65 -11.11 12.19
CA ARG A 83 0.12 -10.98 13.57
C ARG A 83 0.80 -11.96 14.52
N PHE A 84 0.99 -13.22 14.12
CA PHE A 84 1.68 -14.21 14.94
C PHE A 84 3.11 -13.79 15.28
N GLN A 85 3.87 -13.26 14.30
CA GLN A 85 5.20 -12.71 14.56
C GLN A 85 5.17 -11.55 15.56
N LEU A 86 4.17 -10.67 15.46
CA LEU A 86 4.03 -9.52 16.35
C LEU A 86 3.75 -9.95 17.80
N TYR A 87 2.91 -10.97 18.01
CA TYR A 87 2.61 -11.49 19.35
C TYR A 87 3.84 -12.17 19.98
N ASN A 88 4.56 -13.02 19.25
CA ASN A 88 5.70 -13.75 19.82
C ASN A 88 6.86 -12.81 20.20
N LYS A 89 7.09 -11.74 19.43
CA LYS A 89 8.10 -10.72 19.79
C LYS A 89 7.81 -10.04 21.14
N GLN A 90 6.54 -9.96 21.56
CA GLN A 90 6.20 -9.38 22.86
C GLN A 90 6.52 -10.31 24.03
N GLU A 91 6.42 -11.62 23.84
CA GLU A 91 6.75 -12.60 24.88
C GLU A 91 8.25 -12.59 25.18
N ASP A 92 9.08 -12.44 24.13
CA ASP A 92 10.54 -12.37 24.26
C ASP A 92 11.04 -11.07 24.94
N GLU A 93 10.30 -9.98 24.81
CA GLU A 93 10.66 -8.67 25.40
C GLU A 93 10.14 -8.47 26.84
N GLN A 94 9.26 -9.35 27.34
CA GLN A 94 8.80 -9.31 28.74
C GLN A 94 9.79 -10.05 29.65
N PRO A 95 10.28 -9.43 30.74
CA PRO A 95 11.14 -10.12 31.68
C PRO A 95 10.40 -11.30 32.32
N ALA A 96 11.02 -12.48 32.30
CA ALA A 96 10.55 -13.70 32.93
C ALA A 96 10.20 -13.46 34.41
N GLY A 97 8.93 -13.20 34.71
CA GLY A 97 8.53 -12.77 36.05
C GLY A 97 7.04 -12.63 36.33
N ASP A 98 6.18 -12.47 35.32
CA ASP A 98 4.73 -12.49 35.54
C ASP A 98 4.08 -13.60 34.69
N GLU A 99 3.81 -14.74 35.33
CA GLU A 99 2.88 -15.74 34.83
C GLU A 99 1.48 -15.11 34.71
N LYS A 100 1.19 -14.45 33.58
CA LYS A 100 -0.20 -14.21 33.19
C LYS A 100 -0.78 -15.52 32.70
N LYS A 101 -1.89 -15.90 33.33
CA LYS A 101 -2.71 -17.06 33.01
C LYS A 101 -3.06 -17.07 31.54
N ASP A 102 -2.91 -18.26 30.97
CA ASP A 102 -3.59 -18.81 29.81
C ASP A 102 -4.98 -18.19 29.57
N GLU A 103 -5.02 -17.12 28.77
CA GLU A 103 -6.21 -16.63 28.07
C GLU A 103 -6.02 -16.95 26.57
N GLY A 104 -5.62 -18.18 26.28
CA GLY A 104 -5.81 -18.78 24.96
C GLY A 104 -7.30 -18.99 24.72
N ASP A 105 -7.98 -17.94 24.23
CA ASP A 105 -9.25 -17.99 23.47
C ASP A 105 -9.87 -16.59 23.24
N GLU A 106 -9.12 -15.50 23.34
CA GLU A 106 -9.61 -14.23 22.80
C GLU A 106 -9.49 -14.27 21.27
N TYR A 107 -10.54 -14.82 20.66
CA TYR A 107 -10.78 -14.87 19.22
C TYR A 107 -10.27 -13.59 18.56
N VAL A 108 -9.22 -13.74 17.77
CA VAL A 108 -8.73 -12.74 16.84
C VAL A 108 -9.91 -12.38 15.93
N ASP A 109 -10.58 -11.26 16.19
CA ASP A 109 -11.59 -10.76 15.28
C ASP A 109 -10.85 -10.35 14.00
N ALA A 110 -10.89 -11.23 12.99
CA ALA A 110 -10.28 -11.05 11.68
C ALA A 110 -10.82 -9.79 10.94
N LYS A 111 -11.80 -9.11 11.53
CA LYS A 111 -12.44 -7.91 10.99
C LYS A 111 -11.71 -6.62 11.35
N THR A 112 -10.86 -6.59 12.38
CA THR A 112 -10.15 -5.36 12.79
C THR A 112 -8.64 -5.46 12.55
N ASP A 113 -8.10 -4.46 11.86
CA ASP A 113 -6.66 -4.29 11.58
C ASP A 113 -5.93 -3.56 12.72
N LEU A 114 -6.66 -3.17 13.79
CA LEU A 114 -6.15 -2.39 14.90
C LEU A 114 -5.90 -3.29 16.11
N ILE A 115 -4.75 -3.14 16.75
CA ILE A 115 -4.45 -3.76 18.05
C ILE A 115 -4.19 -2.61 19.03
N PRO A 116 -5.19 -2.19 19.85
CA PRO A 116 -5.06 -1.05 20.75
C PRO A 116 -3.82 -1.13 21.64
N GLY A 117 -3.05 -0.04 21.73
CA GLY A 117 -1.84 0.05 22.56
C GLY A 117 -0.59 -0.61 21.95
N LEU A 118 -0.72 -1.29 20.82
CA LEU A 118 0.40 -1.91 20.09
C LEU A 118 0.54 -1.35 18.69
N TYR A 119 -0.59 -1.13 17.99
CA TYR A 119 -0.58 -0.87 16.56
C TYR A 119 -1.88 -0.23 16.04
N GLU A 120 -1.75 0.76 15.14
CA GLU A 120 -2.84 1.60 14.63
C GLU A 120 -3.24 1.34 13.16
N GLY A 121 -3.06 0.13 12.64
CA GLY A 121 -3.59 -0.26 11.31
C GLY A 121 -2.60 -0.05 10.15
N GLY A 122 -2.84 -0.78 9.04
CA GLY A 122 -1.94 -0.91 7.88
C GLY A 122 -1.42 -2.33 7.55
N LEU A 123 -1.80 -3.40 8.29
CA LEU A 123 -1.33 -4.78 8.00
C LEU A 123 -2.24 -5.42 6.96
N LYS A 124 -3.50 -4.97 6.91
CA LYS A 124 -4.46 -5.34 5.90
C LYS A 124 -4.26 -4.54 4.62
N SER A 125 -4.38 -5.22 3.48
CA SER A 125 -4.55 -4.55 2.19
C SER A 125 -5.98 -4.03 2.06
N TRP A 126 -6.13 -2.73 1.81
CA TRP A 126 -7.41 -2.06 1.59
C TRP A 126 -7.74 -1.98 0.09
N GLU A 127 -9.03 -1.85 -0.24
CA GLU A 127 -9.52 -1.83 -1.62
C GLU A 127 -8.89 -0.68 -2.42
N GLY A 128 -8.63 0.47 -1.78
CA GLY A 128 -7.97 1.60 -2.44
C GLY A 128 -6.59 1.26 -3.03
N GLY A 129 -5.84 0.33 -2.43
CA GLY A 129 -4.57 -0.13 -2.99
C GLY A 129 -4.77 -0.89 -4.30
N VAL A 130 -5.80 -1.74 -4.36
CA VAL A 130 -6.19 -2.47 -5.59
C VAL A 130 -6.69 -1.51 -6.66
N ASP A 131 -7.50 -0.53 -6.28
CA ASP A 131 -8.02 0.50 -7.18
C ASP A 131 -6.86 1.32 -7.82
N LEU A 132 -5.79 1.61 -7.06
CA LEU A 132 -4.59 2.24 -7.62
C LEU A 132 -3.82 1.32 -8.59
N VAL A 133 -3.68 0.03 -8.27
CA VAL A 133 -3.04 -0.94 -9.20
C VAL A 133 -3.79 -0.98 -10.52
N GLU A 134 -5.14 -0.99 -10.50
CA GLU A 134 -5.96 -0.99 -11.72
C GLU A 134 -5.77 0.28 -12.57
N VAL A 135 -5.65 1.43 -11.93
CA VAL A 135 -5.37 2.69 -12.63
C VAL A 135 -3.98 2.66 -13.26
N ILE A 136 -2.97 2.21 -12.51
CA ILE A 136 -1.58 2.13 -13.02
C ILE A 136 -1.47 1.09 -14.14
N SER A 137 -2.14 -0.07 -14.04
CA SER A 137 -2.09 -1.12 -15.06
C SER A 137 -2.73 -0.71 -16.39
N SER A 138 -3.51 0.37 -16.42
CA SER A 138 -4.08 0.89 -17.66
C SER A 138 -3.15 1.84 -18.43
N ILE A 139 -1.97 2.15 -17.90
CA ILE A 139 -0.90 2.86 -18.62
C ILE A 139 -0.39 1.99 -19.78
N GLY A 140 -0.30 0.67 -19.59
CA GLY A 140 0.15 -0.28 -20.59
C GLY A 140 0.23 -1.69 -20.03
N ASP A 141 0.78 -2.62 -20.81
CA ASP A 141 1.16 -3.93 -20.29
C ASP A 141 2.22 -3.80 -19.18
N GLN A 142 2.51 -4.90 -18.48
CA GLN A 142 3.42 -4.89 -17.33
C GLN A 142 4.82 -4.32 -17.69
N GLU A 143 5.35 -4.65 -18.86
CA GLU A 143 6.61 -4.06 -19.34
C GLU A 143 6.46 -2.57 -19.70
N GLY A 144 5.34 -2.16 -20.28
CA GLY A 144 5.00 -0.77 -20.56
C GLY A 144 4.93 0.09 -19.30
N VAL A 145 4.28 -0.40 -18.24
CA VAL A 145 4.29 0.24 -16.91
C VAL A 145 5.72 0.34 -16.39
N GLY A 146 6.52 -0.73 -16.52
CA GLY A 146 7.93 -0.74 -16.12
C GLY A 146 8.75 0.34 -16.81
N ARG A 147 8.63 0.45 -18.14
CA ARG A 147 9.27 1.51 -18.95
C ARG A 147 8.78 2.90 -18.56
N TRP A 148 7.50 3.05 -18.24
CA TRP A 148 6.93 4.32 -17.82
C TRP A 148 7.53 4.81 -16.50
N VAL A 149 7.65 3.96 -15.48
CA VAL A 149 8.17 4.38 -14.16
C VAL A 149 9.71 4.44 -14.09
N GLN A 150 10.43 3.82 -15.04
CA GLN A 150 11.89 3.70 -15.02
C GLN A 150 12.61 5.06 -14.91
N GLY A 151 13.55 5.17 -13.96
CA GLY A 151 14.28 6.40 -13.65
C GLY A 151 13.44 7.47 -12.96
N GLY A 152 12.18 7.18 -12.63
CA GLY A 152 11.27 8.04 -11.88
C GLY A 152 11.47 7.94 -10.37
N ARG A 153 10.84 8.87 -9.66
CA ARG A 153 10.71 8.86 -8.19
C ARG A 153 9.24 8.71 -7.82
N VAL A 154 8.93 7.67 -7.05
CA VAL A 154 7.58 7.37 -6.55
C VAL A 154 7.58 7.40 -5.03
N LEU A 155 6.59 8.05 -4.43
CA LEU A 155 6.33 8.05 -2.98
C LEU A 155 4.95 7.43 -2.72
N GLU A 156 4.88 6.41 -1.88
CA GLU A 156 3.62 5.88 -1.36
C GLU A 156 3.43 6.30 0.10
N VAL A 157 2.44 7.19 0.34
CA VAL A 157 2.12 7.77 1.66
C VAL A 157 1.03 6.94 2.33
N GLY A 158 1.30 6.43 3.54
CA GLY A 158 0.45 5.44 4.20
C GLY A 158 0.47 4.12 3.45
N CYS A 159 1.67 3.57 3.21
CA CYS A 159 1.85 2.47 2.28
C CYS A 159 1.25 1.14 2.76
N GLY A 160 1.16 0.86 4.07
CA GLY A 160 0.67 -0.43 4.54
C GLY A 160 1.41 -1.61 3.87
N THR A 161 0.63 -2.47 3.22
CA THR A 161 1.14 -3.61 2.42
C THR A 161 1.83 -3.25 1.10
N ALA A 162 1.87 -1.97 0.72
CA ALA A 162 2.53 -1.37 -0.45
C ALA A 162 2.08 -1.88 -1.83
N LEU A 163 0.84 -2.37 -1.95
CA LEU A 163 0.30 -3.00 -3.16
C LEU A 163 0.61 -2.25 -4.48
N PRO A 164 0.36 -0.93 -4.60
CA PRO A 164 0.71 -0.17 -5.80
C PRO A 164 2.21 -0.20 -6.09
N THR A 165 3.05 -0.03 -5.07
CA THR A 165 4.52 -0.10 -5.22
C THR A 165 5.00 -1.50 -5.58
N LEU A 166 4.38 -2.57 -5.06
CA LEU A 166 4.69 -3.96 -5.48
C LEU A 166 4.48 -4.14 -6.98
N TYR A 167 3.35 -3.64 -7.50
CA TYR A 167 3.06 -3.72 -8.91
C TYR A 167 4.06 -2.92 -9.75
N LEU A 168 4.44 -1.71 -9.30
CA LEU A 168 5.47 -0.91 -9.97
C LEU A 168 6.85 -1.59 -9.95
N LEU A 169 7.25 -2.18 -8.82
CA LEU A 169 8.50 -2.93 -8.70
C LEU A 169 8.51 -4.13 -9.65
N ARG A 170 7.44 -4.95 -9.65
CA ARG A 170 7.30 -6.09 -10.55
C ARG A 170 7.32 -5.66 -12.02
N SER A 171 6.70 -4.53 -12.33
CA SER A 171 6.69 -3.94 -13.67
C SER A 171 8.09 -3.50 -14.09
N LEU A 172 8.81 -2.80 -13.22
CA LEU A 172 10.22 -2.44 -13.41
C LEU A 172 11.10 -3.66 -13.67
N LEU A 173 10.90 -4.75 -12.93
CA LEU A 173 11.68 -5.98 -13.05
C LEU A 173 11.35 -6.78 -14.32
N SER A 174 10.14 -6.65 -14.86
CA SER A 174 9.73 -7.29 -16.11
C SER A 174 10.41 -6.75 -17.37
N THR A 175 10.97 -5.52 -17.33
CA THR A 175 11.56 -4.91 -18.52
C THR A 175 12.82 -5.65 -18.98
N SER A 176 12.99 -5.86 -20.28
CA SER A 176 14.17 -6.55 -20.83
C SER A 176 15.47 -5.73 -20.78
N SER A 177 15.40 -4.45 -20.42
CA SER A 177 16.55 -3.53 -20.46
C SER A 177 17.48 -3.67 -19.25
N SER A 178 18.79 -3.56 -19.51
CA SER A 178 19.80 -3.30 -18.48
C SER A 178 19.47 -2.02 -17.70
N ALA A 179 20.02 -1.88 -16.48
CA ALA A 179 19.88 -0.69 -15.64
C ALA A 179 19.81 0.62 -16.45
N SER A 180 18.76 1.40 -16.21
CA SER A 180 18.68 2.78 -16.70
C SER A 180 19.86 3.58 -16.17
N SER A 181 20.36 4.52 -16.97
CA SER A 181 21.38 5.47 -16.52
C SER A 181 20.89 6.31 -15.33
N ALA A 182 19.58 6.46 -15.16
CA ALA A 182 18.97 7.13 -14.02
C ALA A 182 18.40 6.14 -13.03
N LYS A 183 18.67 6.38 -11.75
CA LYS A 183 18.18 5.59 -10.64
C LYS A 183 16.66 5.74 -10.51
N THR A 184 15.95 4.63 -10.34
CA THR A 184 14.53 4.66 -9.95
C THR A 184 14.44 4.64 -8.43
N THR A 185 13.66 5.53 -7.82
CA THR A 185 13.45 5.54 -6.36
C THR A 185 12.00 5.20 -6.04
N LEU A 186 11.79 4.18 -5.22
CA LEU A 186 10.50 3.83 -4.62
C LEU A 186 10.58 4.14 -3.11
N HIS A 187 9.81 5.12 -2.65
CA HIS A 187 9.78 5.54 -1.25
C HIS A 187 8.47 5.10 -0.61
N MET A 188 8.55 4.23 0.40
CA MET A 188 7.42 3.78 1.19
C MET A 188 7.41 4.53 2.52
N GLN A 189 6.26 5.15 2.84
CA GLN A 189 6.06 5.78 4.14
C GLN A 189 4.83 5.23 4.83
N ASP A 190 4.98 4.87 6.11
CA ASP A 190 3.85 4.52 6.99
C ASP A 190 3.92 5.27 8.31
N TYR A 191 2.84 5.35 9.09
CA TYR A 191 2.93 5.91 10.44
C TYR A 191 3.74 4.99 11.36
N ASN A 192 3.55 3.68 11.22
CA ASN A 192 4.10 2.66 12.11
C ASN A 192 5.36 2.00 11.50
N SER A 193 6.49 2.02 12.22
CA SER A 193 7.70 1.29 11.78
C SER A 193 7.47 -0.22 11.68
N LEU A 194 6.57 -0.78 12.50
CA LEU A 194 6.19 -2.19 12.48
C LEU A 194 5.50 -2.60 11.17
N VAL A 195 4.79 -1.69 10.49
CA VAL A 195 4.20 -1.99 9.18
C VAL A 195 5.29 -2.25 8.16
N LEU A 196 6.31 -1.39 8.18
CA LEU A 196 7.44 -1.49 7.27
C LEU A 196 8.16 -2.82 7.42
N SER A 197 8.39 -3.27 8.65
CA SER A 197 9.09 -4.52 8.96
C SER A 197 8.22 -5.77 8.77
N LEU A 198 6.95 -5.72 9.17
CA LEU A 198 6.08 -6.90 9.17
C LEU A 198 5.46 -7.17 7.82
N VAL A 199 5.12 -6.15 7.01
CA VAL A 199 4.38 -6.38 5.75
C VAL A 199 5.00 -5.69 4.55
N THR A 200 5.46 -4.45 4.66
CA THR A 200 5.96 -3.71 3.49
C THR A 200 7.22 -4.36 2.90
N LEU A 201 8.27 -4.56 3.71
CA LEU A 201 9.51 -5.17 3.24
C LEU A 201 9.33 -6.63 2.80
N PRO A 202 8.67 -7.51 3.58
CA PRO A 202 8.39 -8.88 3.13
C PRO A 202 7.65 -8.94 1.79
N ASN A 203 6.65 -8.08 1.58
CA ASN A 203 5.93 -8.01 0.31
C ASN A 203 6.80 -7.54 -0.86
N LEU A 204 7.73 -6.60 -0.62
CA LEU A 204 8.68 -6.17 -1.65
C LEU A 204 9.60 -7.32 -2.07
N ILE A 205 10.07 -8.14 -1.13
CA ILE A 205 10.84 -9.36 -1.41
C ILE A 205 9.99 -10.34 -2.25
N LEU A 206 8.76 -10.61 -1.81
CA LEU A 206 7.81 -11.47 -2.53
C LEU A 206 7.58 -11.02 -3.98
N ALA A 207 7.49 -9.71 -4.22
CA ALA A 207 7.31 -9.14 -5.57
C ALA A 207 8.52 -9.37 -6.50
N THR A 208 9.69 -9.69 -5.95
CA THR A 208 10.92 -9.95 -6.73
C THR A 208 11.15 -11.42 -7.06
N LEU A 209 10.49 -12.36 -6.37
CA LEU A 209 10.73 -13.79 -6.52
C LEU A 209 10.77 -14.29 -7.97
N PRO A 210 9.86 -13.87 -8.88
CA PRO A 210 9.88 -14.35 -10.26
C PRO A 210 11.12 -13.94 -11.07
N TYR A 211 11.93 -13.01 -10.53
CA TYR A 211 13.07 -12.40 -11.20
C TYR A 211 14.40 -12.74 -10.52
N LEU A 212 14.37 -13.53 -9.45
CA LEU A 212 15.57 -13.99 -8.76
C LEU A 212 16.12 -15.26 -9.43
N PRO A 213 17.44 -15.47 -9.43
CA PRO A 213 18.05 -16.72 -9.88
C PRO A 213 17.53 -17.89 -9.02
N PRO A 214 17.16 -19.06 -9.60
CA PRO A 214 16.66 -20.20 -8.84
C PRO A 214 17.58 -20.62 -7.69
N GLU A 215 18.89 -20.44 -7.84
CA GLU A 215 19.90 -20.81 -6.84
C GLU A 215 19.74 -20.09 -5.50
N VAL A 216 19.20 -18.86 -5.50
CA VAL A 216 18.97 -18.11 -4.25
C VAL A 216 17.62 -18.43 -3.61
N LEU A 217 16.74 -19.12 -4.34
CA LEU A 217 15.45 -19.60 -3.87
C LEU A 217 15.55 -20.98 -3.19
N HIS A 218 16.63 -21.72 -3.45
CA HIS A 218 16.85 -23.05 -2.88
C HIS A 218 17.36 -23.01 -1.44
N LEU A 219 16.82 -23.90 -0.62
CA LEU A 219 17.32 -24.14 0.73
C LEU A 219 18.60 -25.00 0.69
N PRO A 220 19.65 -24.64 1.45
CA PRO A 220 20.82 -25.48 1.60
C PRO A 220 20.52 -26.63 2.58
N THR A 221 19.72 -27.61 2.18
CA THR A 221 19.58 -28.87 2.91
C THR A 221 20.26 -29.99 2.13
N GLU A 222 21.18 -30.67 2.81
CA GLU A 222 21.80 -31.90 2.35
C GLU A 222 20.73 -33.01 2.38
N GLU A 223 20.56 -33.73 1.27
CA GLU A 223 19.67 -34.89 1.10
C GLU A 223 18.18 -34.59 0.80
N GLU A 224 17.87 -34.18 -0.44
CA GLU A 224 16.72 -34.68 -1.21
C GLU A 224 16.89 -34.27 -2.69
N ASP A 225 16.36 -35.08 -3.62
CA ASP A 225 16.48 -34.89 -5.06
C ASP A 225 16.03 -33.48 -5.48
N VAL A 226 16.85 -32.83 -6.31
CA VAL A 226 16.86 -31.38 -6.66
C VAL A 226 15.70 -30.96 -7.57
N GLU A 227 14.52 -31.56 -7.43
CA GLU A 227 13.30 -31.08 -8.10
C GLU A 227 12.59 -30.04 -7.21
N GLU A 228 12.84 -28.76 -7.54
CA GLU A 228 11.83 -27.70 -7.52
C GLU A 228 11.29 -27.20 -6.16
N VAL A 229 12.14 -26.82 -5.19
CA VAL A 229 11.69 -25.85 -4.16
C VAL A 229 11.78 -24.43 -4.74
N ILE A 230 10.99 -24.17 -5.79
CA ILE A 230 10.69 -22.82 -6.27
C ILE A 230 9.40 -22.40 -5.58
N PRO A 231 9.32 -21.21 -4.95
CA PRO A 231 8.08 -20.73 -4.34
C PRO A 231 6.93 -20.79 -5.34
N ASP A 232 5.83 -21.44 -4.95
CA ASP A 232 4.61 -21.48 -5.77
C ASP A 232 4.06 -20.05 -5.90
N LEU A 233 3.96 -19.56 -7.13
CA LEU A 233 3.51 -18.20 -7.42
C LEU A 233 1.99 -18.11 -7.59
N GLU A 234 1.30 -19.24 -7.71
CA GLU A 234 -0.13 -19.36 -8.01
C GLU A 234 -0.96 -19.84 -6.82
N ASN A 235 -0.33 -20.48 -5.84
CA ASN A 235 -0.98 -20.96 -4.62
C ASN A 235 -0.33 -20.38 -3.34
N PRO A 236 -1.08 -20.35 -2.21
CA PRO A 236 -0.50 -20.02 -0.91
C PRO A 236 0.66 -20.94 -0.55
N GLY A 237 1.69 -20.38 0.10
CA GLY A 237 2.90 -21.10 0.43
C GLY A 237 3.68 -20.47 1.58
N ASN A 238 4.81 -21.09 1.91
CA ASN A 238 5.77 -20.55 2.86
C ASN A 238 7.07 -20.22 2.13
N LEU A 239 7.73 -19.17 2.60
CA LEU A 239 9.01 -18.71 2.07
C LEU A 239 10.00 -18.56 3.21
N VAL A 240 11.09 -19.32 3.14
CA VAL A 240 12.24 -19.12 4.02
C VAL A 240 13.06 -17.93 3.51
N LEU A 241 13.24 -16.93 4.36
CA LEU A 241 13.99 -15.71 4.08
C LEU A 241 15.48 -15.92 4.35
N SER A 242 16.10 -16.83 3.59
CA SER A 242 17.52 -17.17 3.76
C SER A 242 18.45 -15.97 3.51
N PRO A 243 19.66 -15.93 4.11
CA PRO A 243 20.64 -14.90 3.80
C PRO A 243 20.95 -14.78 2.31
N GLN A 244 20.96 -15.89 1.57
CA GLN A 244 21.18 -15.94 0.13
C GLN A 244 20.04 -15.28 -0.65
N LEU A 245 18.78 -15.54 -0.27
CA LEU A 245 17.61 -14.90 -0.85
C LEU A 245 17.65 -13.39 -0.64
N VAL A 246 17.95 -12.96 0.59
CA VAL A 246 18.01 -11.54 0.96
C VAL A 246 19.12 -10.82 0.21
N GLU A 247 20.28 -11.45 0.06
CA GLU A 247 21.37 -10.87 -0.74
C GLU A 247 21.02 -10.84 -2.24
N GLY A 248 20.41 -11.91 -2.77
CA GLY A 248 19.93 -11.94 -4.16
C GLY A 248 18.90 -10.83 -4.45
N PHE A 249 18.00 -10.55 -3.51
CA PHE A 249 17.08 -9.42 -3.56
C PHE A 249 17.82 -8.08 -3.66
N LYS A 250 18.83 -7.86 -2.82
CA LYS A 250 19.64 -6.63 -2.85
C LYS A 250 20.43 -6.49 -4.15
N GLU A 251 21.06 -7.57 -4.61
CA GLU A 251 21.80 -7.59 -5.87
C GLU A 251 20.89 -7.29 -7.05
N LEU A 252 19.67 -7.86 -7.08
CA LEU A 252 18.69 -7.58 -8.12
C LEU A 252 18.30 -6.10 -8.16
N LEU A 253 18.02 -5.48 -7.00
CA LEU A 253 17.73 -4.04 -6.93
C LEU A 253 18.91 -3.21 -7.46
N GLN A 254 20.14 -3.56 -7.07
CA GLN A 254 21.34 -2.88 -7.52
C GLN A 254 21.56 -3.03 -9.03
N GLN A 255 21.43 -4.24 -9.56
CA GLN A 255 21.55 -4.55 -10.99
C GLN A 255 20.53 -3.79 -11.84
N ARG A 256 19.37 -3.46 -11.25
CA ARG A 256 18.28 -2.71 -11.90
C ARG A 256 18.31 -1.22 -11.59
N ASN A 257 19.29 -0.75 -10.83
CA ASN A 257 19.44 0.64 -10.39
C ASN A 257 18.16 1.17 -9.70
N ILE A 258 17.58 0.34 -8.83
CA ILE A 258 16.38 0.63 -8.05
C ILE A 258 16.80 0.90 -6.59
N GLU A 259 16.34 2.00 -6.04
CA GLU A 259 16.53 2.38 -4.64
C GLU A 259 15.20 2.33 -3.91
N LEU A 260 15.20 1.61 -2.80
CA LEU A 260 14.09 1.57 -1.86
C LEU A 260 14.39 2.53 -0.70
N LYS A 261 13.48 3.46 -0.43
CA LYS A 261 13.52 4.36 0.73
C LYS A 261 12.37 4.03 1.67
N PHE A 262 12.62 4.13 2.97
CA PHE A 262 11.62 3.86 3.99
C PHE A 262 11.61 4.97 5.02
N SER A 263 10.43 5.52 5.28
CA SER A 263 10.22 6.47 6.37
C SER A 263 9.02 6.09 7.21
N TYR A 264 9.06 6.44 8.49
CA TYR A 264 7.94 6.22 9.39
C TYR A 264 7.69 7.39 10.34
N GLY A 265 6.52 7.41 10.97
CA GLY A 265 6.08 8.46 11.88
C GLY A 265 5.15 9.48 11.24
N HIS A 266 5.06 10.65 11.86
CA HIS A 266 3.98 11.61 11.58
C HIS A 266 4.19 12.36 10.27
N TRP A 267 3.11 12.57 9.51
CA TRP A 267 3.13 13.29 8.22
C TRP A 267 3.67 14.72 8.30
N ALA A 268 3.39 15.46 9.38
CA ALA A 268 3.99 16.78 9.58
C ALA A 268 5.54 16.73 9.61
N GLY A 269 6.13 15.64 10.13
CA GLY A 269 7.57 15.40 10.06
C GLY A 269 8.04 15.16 8.63
N LEU A 270 7.33 14.29 7.91
CA LEU A 270 7.65 13.97 6.52
C LEU A 270 7.59 15.22 5.64
N ALA A 271 6.55 16.05 5.78
CA ALA A 271 6.40 17.28 5.02
C ALA A 271 7.56 18.25 5.22
N ARG A 272 8.08 18.36 6.46
CA ARG A 272 9.26 19.18 6.77
C ARG A 272 10.55 18.62 6.15
N ASP A 273 10.68 17.30 6.07
CA ASP A 273 11.84 16.66 5.44
C ASP A 273 11.80 16.80 3.93
N LEU A 274 10.64 16.55 3.30
CA LEU A 274 10.40 16.77 1.86
C LEU A 274 10.68 18.22 1.45
N GLN A 275 10.26 19.20 2.27
CA GLN A 275 10.55 20.60 2.01
C GLN A 275 12.06 20.91 1.98
N LYS A 276 12.88 20.17 2.73
CA LYS A 276 14.35 20.34 2.75
C LYS A 276 15.06 19.63 1.60
N GLU A 277 14.49 18.53 1.08
CA GLU A 277 15.08 17.78 -0.05
C GLU A 277 15.18 18.59 -1.36
N GLY A 278 14.44 19.70 -1.48
CA GLY A 278 14.56 20.63 -2.61
C GLY A 278 13.74 20.23 -3.85
N GLU A 279 14.14 20.71 -5.03
CA GLU A 279 13.34 20.63 -6.26
C GLU A 279 13.28 19.23 -6.92
N GLU A 280 14.06 18.24 -6.45
CA GLU A 280 14.09 16.93 -7.13
C GLU A 280 12.76 16.17 -7.05
N GLY A 281 11.96 16.39 -5.99
CA GLY A 281 10.59 15.90 -5.75
C GLY A 281 10.22 14.48 -6.23
N TYR A 282 8.93 14.18 -6.25
CA TYR A 282 8.38 12.92 -6.74
C TYR A 282 7.57 13.17 -8.00
N GLY A 283 7.81 12.36 -9.03
CA GLY A 283 6.99 12.40 -10.26
C GLY A 283 5.60 11.84 -10.01
N LEU A 284 5.50 10.84 -9.12
CA LEU A 284 4.27 10.20 -8.72
C LEU A 284 4.23 10.10 -7.19
N VAL A 285 3.12 10.55 -6.60
CA VAL A 285 2.80 10.28 -5.21
C VAL A 285 1.53 9.43 -5.19
N LEU A 286 1.53 8.35 -4.42
CA LEU A 286 0.42 7.43 -4.27
C LEU A 286 -0.07 7.49 -2.85
N THR A 287 -1.40 7.48 -2.67
CA THR A 287 -1.98 7.28 -1.35
C THR A 287 -3.35 6.63 -1.47
N ALA A 288 -3.60 5.63 -0.63
CA ALA A 288 -4.82 4.85 -0.65
C ALA A 288 -5.45 4.84 0.74
N GLU A 289 -6.71 5.27 0.82
CA GLU A 289 -7.50 5.30 2.05
C GLU A 289 -6.85 6.02 3.24
N THR A 290 -6.19 7.15 3.00
CA THR A 290 -5.51 7.98 4.03
C THR A 290 -6.30 9.21 4.48
N ILE A 291 -7.44 9.48 3.85
CA ILE A 291 -8.27 10.68 4.09
C ILE A 291 -9.47 10.43 5.03
N TYR A 292 -9.50 9.28 5.70
CA TYR A 292 -10.63 8.86 6.55
C TYR A 292 -10.74 9.70 7.83
N ALA A 293 -9.61 10.15 8.38
CA ALA A 293 -9.57 10.97 9.59
C ALA A 293 -9.40 12.45 9.23
N GLU A 294 -10.46 13.25 9.37
CA GLU A 294 -10.44 14.66 8.96
C GLU A 294 -9.37 15.49 9.68
N ALA A 295 -9.07 15.15 10.95
CA ALA A 295 -8.04 15.81 11.74
C ALA A 295 -6.63 15.70 11.13
N SER A 296 -6.35 14.61 10.39
CA SER A 296 -5.04 14.34 9.79
C SER A 296 -4.88 14.96 8.40
N ASN A 297 -5.98 15.42 7.78
CA ASN A 297 -5.99 15.92 6.40
C ASN A 297 -5.05 17.11 6.18
N ALA A 298 -4.87 17.98 7.17
CA ALA A 298 -3.96 19.13 7.04
C ALA A 298 -2.50 18.67 6.87
N SER A 299 -2.06 17.73 7.71
CA SER A 299 -0.69 17.19 7.62
C SER A 299 -0.48 16.36 6.35
N LEU A 300 -1.49 15.59 5.92
CA LEU A 300 -1.43 14.87 4.66
C LEU A 300 -1.31 15.82 3.47
N LEU A 301 -2.11 16.89 3.44
CA LEU A 301 -2.08 17.88 2.37
C LEU A 301 -0.71 18.54 2.23
N ASP A 302 -0.07 18.85 3.37
CA ASP A 302 1.30 19.37 3.38
C ASP A 302 2.29 18.37 2.79
N VAL A 303 2.20 17.08 3.13
CA VAL A 303 3.03 16.03 2.52
C VAL A 303 2.82 15.99 1.01
N LEU A 304 1.57 15.91 0.55
CA LEU A 304 1.25 15.77 -0.87
C LEU A 304 1.76 16.96 -1.69
N ARG A 305 1.59 18.18 -1.17
CA ARG A 305 2.04 19.41 -1.82
C ARG A 305 3.56 19.56 -1.87
N GLN A 306 4.26 19.13 -0.81
CA GLN A 306 5.71 19.23 -0.72
C GLN A 306 6.43 18.06 -1.41
N ALA A 307 5.75 16.92 -1.60
CA ALA A 307 6.31 15.76 -2.26
C ALA A 307 6.44 15.95 -3.78
N ILE A 308 5.47 16.56 -4.44
CA ILE A 308 5.48 16.61 -5.91
C ILE A 308 6.68 17.40 -6.46
N ARG A 309 7.30 16.85 -7.50
CA ARG A 309 8.34 17.55 -8.28
C ARG A 309 7.73 18.79 -8.93
N ARG A 310 8.46 19.91 -8.91
CA ARG A 310 8.10 21.13 -9.64
C ARG A 310 9.15 21.42 -10.68
N THR A 311 8.71 21.55 -11.92
CA THR A 311 9.54 21.99 -13.03
C THR A 311 9.40 23.51 -13.15
N ASN A 312 10.52 24.24 -13.25
CA ASN A 312 10.53 25.71 -13.35
C ASN A 312 9.99 26.25 -14.69
N GLY A 313 9.09 25.51 -15.36
CA GLY A 313 8.44 25.88 -16.61
C GLY A 313 7.19 26.72 -16.35
N ASN A 314 7.10 27.87 -17.04
CA ASN A 314 5.87 28.65 -17.16
C ASN A 314 4.74 27.83 -17.79
N SER A 315 4.00 27.04 -17.01
CA SER A 315 2.72 26.46 -17.43
C SER A 315 1.62 26.90 -16.48
N GLY A 316 1.29 28.19 -16.56
CA GLY A 316 0.01 28.73 -16.09
C GLY A 316 -1.16 28.29 -16.98
N GLU A 317 -1.20 27.03 -17.41
CA GLU A 317 -2.41 26.45 -17.96
C GLU A 317 -3.27 26.00 -16.79
N LYS A 318 -4.27 26.83 -16.46
CA LYS A 318 -5.34 26.45 -15.55
C LYS A 318 -5.95 25.14 -16.06
N VAL A 319 -5.72 24.06 -15.34
CA VAL A 319 -6.45 22.80 -15.53
C VAL A 319 -7.93 23.14 -15.52
N GLN A 320 -8.59 22.99 -16.67
CA GLN A 320 -10.01 23.31 -16.77
C GLN A 320 -10.79 22.30 -15.93
N LYS A 321 -11.69 22.83 -15.10
CA LYS A 321 -12.60 22.07 -14.26
C LYS A 321 -13.55 21.28 -15.16
N GLU A 322 -13.24 20.02 -15.45
CA GLU A 322 -14.23 19.09 -15.98
C GLU A 322 -15.09 18.57 -14.82
N GLU A 323 -16.19 19.27 -14.55
CA GLU A 323 -17.29 18.71 -13.77
C GLU A 323 -17.94 17.57 -14.56
N ILE A 324 -17.56 16.34 -14.24
CA ILE A 324 -18.21 15.14 -14.76
C ILE A 324 -19.62 15.09 -14.18
N ARG A 325 -20.64 15.19 -15.05
CA ARG A 325 -22.02 14.94 -14.67
C ARG A 325 -22.16 13.47 -14.30
N LEU A 326 -22.85 13.19 -13.18
CA LEU A 326 -23.12 11.83 -12.66
C LEU A 326 -23.74 10.88 -13.69
N GLU A 327 -24.31 11.42 -14.77
CA GLU A 327 -24.98 10.72 -15.86
C GLU A 327 -24.02 10.23 -16.98
N ASP A 328 -22.75 10.66 -17.00
CA ASP A 328 -21.73 10.22 -17.97
C ASP A 328 -20.73 9.18 -17.40
N SER A 329 -20.84 8.82 -16.11
CA SER A 329 -19.88 7.96 -15.36
C SER A 329 -20.11 6.45 -15.50
N LEU A 330 -20.74 5.97 -16.57
CA LEU A 330 -20.80 4.53 -16.84
C LEU A 330 -19.44 4.04 -17.39
N GLY A 331 -18.49 3.80 -16.50
CA GLY A 331 -17.48 2.75 -16.65
C GLY A 331 -16.18 3.04 -17.42
N HIS A 332 -15.90 4.27 -17.83
CA HIS A 332 -14.67 4.55 -18.59
C HIS A 332 -13.51 5.07 -17.71
N LEU A 333 -12.46 4.25 -17.59
CA LEU A 333 -11.17 4.63 -17.02
C LEU A 333 -10.52 5.72 -17.89
N LYS A 334 -10.29 6.90 -17.30
CA LYS A 334 -9.69 8.05 -17.98
C LYS A 334 -8.22 8.19 -17.58
N VAL A 335 -7.36 7.37 -18.14
CA VAL A 335 -5.91 7.64 -18.09
C VAL A 335 -5.55 8.66 -19.15
N ASP A 336 -4.76 9.64 -18.74
CA ASP A 336 -4.22 10.67 -19.62
C ASP A 336 -3.37 10.02 -20.72
N ASP A 337 -3.63 10.31 -21.99
CA ASP A 337 -2.85 9.77 -23.10
C ASP A 337 -1.37 10.15 -22.97
N GLU A 338 -1.06 11.26 -22.27
CA GLU A 338 0.31 11.62 -21.94
C GLU A 338 1.05 10.55 -21.12
N TRP A 339 0.37 9.82 -20.23
CA TRP A 339 1.00 8.76 -19.42
C TRP A 339 1.46 7.59 -20.27
N LYS A 340 0.78 7.33 -21.38
CA LYS A 340 1.13 6.23 -22.30
C LYS A 340 2.33 6.58 -23.19
N VAL A 341 2.58 7.88 -23.40
CA VAL A 341 3.57 8.38 -24.36
C VAL A 341 4.87 8.80 -23.68
N LYS A 342 4.80 9.44 -22.50
CA LYS A 342 5.98 9.98 -21.79
C LYS A 342 6.21 9.22 -20.49
N GLY A 343 7.45 8.76 -20.28
CA GLY A 343 7.86 8.17 -19.01
C GLY A 343 7.75 9.17 -17.85
N LEU A 344 7.55 8.69 -16.64
CA LEU A 344 7.31 9.48 -15.42
C LEU A 344 8.39 10.56 -15.16
N ARG A 345 9.64 10.27 -15.53
CA ARG A 345 10.76 11.22 -15.43
C ARG A 345 10.66 12.37 -16.44
N GLU A 346 10.05 12.13 -17.59
CA GLU A 346 9.91 13.09 -18.70
C GLU A 346 8.62 13.90 -18.62
N GLN A 347 7.70 13.50 -17.74
CA GLN A 347 6.52 14.31 -17.41
C GLN A 347 6.96 15.61 -16.72
N GLY A 348 6.12 16.64 -16.78
CA GLY A 348 6.39 17.95 -16.16
C GLY A 348 6.36 17.88 -14.64
N ASP A 349 5.46 18.65 -14.05
CA ASP A 349 5.22 18.63 -12.61
C ASP A 349 4.73 17.24 -12.18
N GLY A 350 5.13 16.84 -10.97
CA GLY A 350 4.66 15.61 -10.35
C GLY A 350 3.18 15.71 -9.99
N PHE A 351 2.54 14.55 -9.81
CA PHE A 351 1.14 14.48 -9.44
C PHE A 351 0.90 13.40 -8.40
N VAL A 352 -0.26 13.49 -7.75
CA VAL A 352 -0.71 12.55 -6.73
C VAL A 352 -1.88 11.73 -7.26
N LEU A 353 -1.89 10.42 -7.04
CA LEU A 353 -3.08 9.59 -7.16
C LEU A 353 -3.61 9.26 -5.77
N VAL A 354 -4.84 9.68 -5.51
CA VAL A 354 -5.56 9.43 -4.26
C VAL A 354 -6.67 8.43 -4.54
N ALA A 355 -6.59 7.23 -3.99
CA ALA A 355 -7.71 6.29 -3.95
C ALA A 355 -8.43 6.41 -2.62
N ALA A 356 -9.73 6.69 -2.65
CA ALA A 356 -10.50 6.85 -1.42
C ALA A 356 -11.97 6.44 -1.58
N LYS A 357 -12.59 6.10 -0.45
CA LYS A 357 -14.04 5.98 -0.34
C LYS A 357 -14.66 7.38 -0.43
N ILE A 358 -15.83 7.48 -1.06
CA ILE A 358 -16.58 8.74 -1.16
C ILE A 358 -16.94 9.25 0.25
N LEU A 359 -17.27 8.33 1.16
CA LEU A 359 -17.63 8.62 2.54
C LEU A 359 -17.07 7.56 3.51
N TYR A 360 -16.54 8.00 4.65
CA TYR A 360 -16.14 7.14 5.76
C TYR A 360 -17.11 7.34 6.94
N PHE A 361 -17.92 6.33 7.23
CA PHE A 361 -18.87 6.39 8.34
C PHE A 361 -18.16 6.41 9.70
N GLY A 362 -18.68 7.20 10.65
CA GLY A 362 -18.17 7.31 12.03
C GLY A 362 -17.04 8.32 12.23
N VAL A 363 -16.01 8.31 11.39
CA VAL A 363 -14.83 9.19 11.50
C VAL A 363 -14.96 10.54 10.79
N GLY A 364 -16.02 10.72 10.00
CA GLY A 364 -16.40 12.01 9.40
C GLY A 364 -15.62 12.40 8.13
N GLY A 365 -14.55 11.68 7.78
CA GLY A 365 -13.82 11.90 6.54
C GLY A 365 -14.61 11.53 5.28
N GLY A 366 -14.19 12.11 4.16
CA GLY A 366 -14.80 11.86 2.86
C GLY A 366 -14.06 12.57 1.74
N LEU A 367 -14.17 12.01 0.54
CA LEU A 367 -13.42 12.50 -0.61
C LEU A 367 -13.76 13.95 -0.96
N THR A 368 -15.05 14.31 -0.96
CA THR A 368 -15.46 15.69 -1.29
C THR A 368 -14.87 16.73 -0.34
N ALA A 369 -14.87 16.46 0.98
CA ALA A 369 -14.32 17.38 1.95
C ALA A 369 -12.80 17.54 1.79
N PHE A 370 -12.09 16.45 1.48
CA PHE A 370 -10.67 16.48 1.17
C PHE A 370 -10.36 17.29 -0.11
N LEU A 371 -11.13 17.08 -1.18
CA LEU A 371 -10.93 17.80 -2.45
C LEU A 371 -11.22 19.30 -2.34
N ASN A 372 -12.22 19.71 -1.56
CA ASN A 372 -12.45 21.12 -1.26
C ASN A 372 -11.21 21.73 -0.57
N ARG A 373 -10.59 21.01 0.39
CA ARG A 373 -9.36 21.47 1.05
C ARG A 373 -8.18 21.56 0.08
N VAL A 374 -8.08 20.66 -0.90
CA VAL A 374 -7.08 20.74 -1.97
C VAL A 374 -7.24 22.05 -2.74
N GLU A 375 -8.46 22.36 -3.19
CA GLU A 375 -8.76 23.60 -3.94
C GLU A 375 -8.51 24.85 -3.10
N ASP A 376 -8.95 24.85 -1.83
CA ASP A 376 -8.75 25.97 -0.89
C ASP A 376 -7.26 26.26 -0.64
N ASN A 377 -6.38 25.27 -0.84
CA ASN A 377 -4.93 25.39 -0.71
C ASN A 377 -4.21 25.56 -2.06
N GLY A 378 -4.95 25.96 -3.10
CA GLY A 378 -4.42 26.28 -4.43
C GLY A 378 -4.04 25.08 -5.28
N GLY A 379 -4.46 23.87 -4.89
CA GLY A 379 -4.33 22.68 -5.72
C GLY A 379 -5.46 22.53 -6.73
N TRP A 380 -5.29 21.57 -7.63
CA TRP A 380 -6.30 21.14 -8.59
C TRP A 380 -6.51 19.63 -8.49
N TRP A 381 -7.67 19.15 -8.95
CA TRP A 381 -7.92 17.71 -9.03
C TRP A 381 -8.75 17.34 -10.26
N LYS A 382 -8.59 16.10 -10.74
CA LYS A 382 -9.45 15.49 -11.77
C LYS A 382 -9.79 14.05 -11.42
N GLY A 383 -10.99 13.60 -11.81
CA GLY A 383 -11.39 12.20 -11.63
C GLY A 383 -10.70 11.28 -12.63
N VAL A 384 -10.18 10.14 -12.17
CA VAL A 384 -9.52 9.13 -13.03
C VAL A 384 -10.43 7.92 -13.24
N LYS A 385 -10.98 7.38 -12.15
CA LYS A 385 -11.92 6.24 -12.18
C LYS A 385 -12.80 6.21 -10.93
N ASP A 386 -14.03 5.71 -11.06
CA ASP A 386 -14.95 5.48 -9.95
C ASP A 386 -15.50 4.05 -9.94
N TRP A 387 -15.83 3.57 -8.73
CA TRP A 387 -16.47 2.28 -8.47
C TRP A 387 -17.73 2.52 -7.67
N THR A 388 -18.86 2.05 -8.18
CA THR A 388 -20.19 2.31 -7.60
C THR A 388 -20.76 1.12 -6.83
N LYS A 389 -20.09 -0.04 -6.86
CA LYS A 389 -20.52 -1.23 -6.10
C LYS A 389 -20.18 -1.06 -4.62
N GLY A 390 -21.19 -1.13 -3.75
CA GLY A 390 -21.04 -0.97 -2.30
C GLY A 390 -20.89 0.50 -1.87
N VAL A 391 -20.00 0.78 -0.92
CA VAL A 391 -19.62 2.16 -0.60
C VAL A 391 -18.80 2.68 -1.77
N GLY A 392 -19.31 3.71 -2.47
CA GLY A 392 -18.64 4.23 -3.65
C GLY A 392 -17.20 4.65 -3.38
N ARG A 393 -16.32 4.37 -4.34
CA ARG A 393 -14.88 4.69 -4.29
C ARG A 393 -14.45 5.42 -5.54
N LYS A 394 -13.35 6.15 -5.45
CA LYS A 394 -12.81 6.91 -6.58
C LYS A 394 -11.30 7.01 -6.49
N VAL A 395 -10.65 6.95 -7.63
CA VAL A 395 -9.28 7.42 -7.83
C VAL A 395 -9.33 8.79 -8.48
N VAL A 396 -8.63 9.74 -7.87
CA VAL A 396 -8.49 11.11 -8.38
C VAL A 396 -7.01 11.44 -8.53
N GLN A 397 -6.71 12.26 -9.53
CA GLN A 397 -5.40 12.89 -9.67
C GLN A 397 -5.44 14.27 -9.03
N VAL A 398 -4.41 14.60 -8.26
CA VAL A 398 -4.24 15.90 -7.58
C VAL A 398 -2.87 16.50 -7.93
N GLY A 399 -2.80 17.82 -8.07
CA GLY A 399 -1.54 18.56 -8.27
C GLY A 399 -1.62 20.00 -7.75
N TRP A 400 -0.51 20.73 -7.85
CA TRP A 400 -0.37 22.14 -7.43
C TRP A 400 0.42 22.96 -8.43
#